data_AF-A0A1F8QZ58-F1
#
_entry.id   AF-A0A1F8QZ58-F1
#
_cell.length_a   1.000
_cell.length_b   1.000
_cell.length_c   1.000
_cell.angle_alpha   90.00
_cell.angle_beta   90.00
_cell.angle_gamma   90.00
#
_symmetry.space_group_name_H-M   'P 1'
#
loop_
_entity.id
_entity.type
_entity.pdbx_description
1 polymer ?
#
loop_
_entity_poly.entity_id
_entity_poly.type
_entity_poly.pdbx_seq_one_letter_code
_entity_poly.pdbx_strand_id
1 'polypeptide(L)'
;MYEINEIEVDERRIAGTGGGQIGEACVVVGNLLLDFDYETMAQVWRVPSDAFRELARNALRASVTTLREQMGQIEIATVEKMLIEEFAVTLGRPLELDQLTPSEIANDRIIGERLQSVEFLNLQSTAPLKPLKISARVSIHFEEFDSRFATPEESERLRAQIGAVTTRKSNTTDPLG
;
A
#
# COMPACT_ATOMS: atom_id res chain seq x y z
N MET A 1 -9.29 -15.75 -0.12
CA MET A 1 -8.09 -15.91 0.73
C MET A 1 -7.70 -14.53 1.22
N TYR A 2 -7.75 -14.27 2.54
CA TYR A 2 -7.32 -12.99 3.10
C TYR A 2 -5.80 -12.88 2.96
N GLU A 3 -5.30 -11.73 2.51
CA GLU A 3 -3.86 -11.46 2.59
C GLU A 3 -3.50 -11.23 4.06
N ILE A 4 -2.42 -11.85 4.52
CA ILE A 4 -2.04 -11.89 5.94
C ILE A 4 -1.59 -10.50 6.41
N ASN A 5 -1.23 -9.62 5.48
CA ASN A 5 -0.56 -8.35 5.75
C ASN A 5 -1.46 -7.11 5.55
N GLU A 6 -2.77 -7.27 5.38
CA GLU A 6 -3.70 -6.15 5.19
C GLU A 6 -4.90 -6.30 6.12
N ILE A 7 -5.36 -5.20 6.72
CA ILE A 7 -6.63 -5.15 7.46
C ILE A 7 -7.66 -4.50 6.53
N GLU A 8 -8.82 -5.15 6.40
CA GLU A 8 -9.90 -4.72 5.53
C GLU A 8 -11.18 -4.45 6.34
N VAL A 9 -11.93 -3.43 5.92
CA VAL A 9 -13.30 -3.13 6.35
C VAL A 9 -14.15 -3.02 5.08
N ASP A 10 -15.25 -3.76 5.01
CA ASP A 10 -16.11 -3.84 3.82
C ASP A 10 -15.33 -4.12 2.52
N GLU A 11 -14.40 -5.09 2.56
CA GLU A 11 -13.50 -5.46 1.45
C GLU A 11 -12.58 -4.33 0.96
N ARG A 12 -12.48 -3.23 1.70
CA ARG A 12 -11.56 -2.12 1.44
C ARG A 12 -10.45 -2.11 2.47
N ARG A 13 -9.21 -2.01 2.01
CA ARG A 13 -8.03 -1.94 2.88
C ARG A 13 -8.05 -0.65 3.69
N ILE A 14 -7.80 -0.75 4.98
CA ILE A 14 -7.63 0.39 5.90
C ILE A 14 -6.24 0.44 6.54
N ALA A 15 -5.53 -0.69 6.57
CA ALA A 15 -4.18 -0.80 7.13
C ALA A 15 -3.37 -1.84 6.38
N GLY A 16 -2.05 -1.65 6.38
CA GLY A 16 -1.09 -2.67 5.97
C GLY A 16 -0.10 -2.94 7.09
N THR A 17 0.30 -4.19 7.25
CA THR A 17 1.32 -4.63 8.20
C THR A 17 2.52 -5.18 7.46
N GLY A 18 3.67 -5.13 8.12
CA GLY A 18 4.92 -5.73 7.67
C GLY A 18 5.67 -6.25 8.88
N GLY A 19 6.57 -7.19 8.65
CA GLY A 19 7.37 -7.73 9.73
C GLY A 19 8.73 -8.21 9.23
N GLY A 20 9.70 -8.24 10.13
CA GLY A 20 11.04 -8.70 9.85
C GLY A 20 11.78 -9.06 11.12
N GLN A 21 12.99 -9.59 10.94
CA GLN A 21 13.89 -9.90 12.03
C GLN A 21 15.13 -9.01 11.93
N ILE A 22 15.52 -8.40 13.04
CA ILE A 22 16.75 -7.60 13.18
C ILE A 22 17.55 -8.19 14.33
N GLY A 23 18.60 -8.95 14.00
CA GLY A 23 19.34 -9.73 14.99
C GLY A 23 18.43 -10.72 15.71
N GLU A 24 18.31 -10.58 17.02
CA GLU A 24 17.45 -11.42 17.86
C GLU A 24 16.02 -10.86 18.01
N ALA A 25 15.75 -9.66 17.51
CA ALA A 25 14.45 -9.01 17.64
C ALA A 25 13.53 -9.32 16.45
N CYS A 26 12.25 -9.59 16.74
CA CYS A 26 11.19 -9.55 15.74
C CYS A 26 10.55 -8.16 15.76
N VAL A 27 10.46 -7.54 14.60
CA VAL A 27 9.88 -6.20 14.43
C VAL A 27 8.64 -6.32 13.56
N VAL A 28 7.52 -5.81 14.06
CA VAL A 28 6.27 -5.66 13.31
C VAL A 28 5.99 -4.17 13.16
N VAL A 29 5.73 -3.74 11.93
CA VAL A 29 5.40 -2.36 11.58
C VAL A 29 4.09 -2.35 10.81
N GLY A 30 3.41 -1.21 10.80
CA GLY A 30 2.21 -1.07 10.00
C GLY A 30 1.76 0.38 9.90
N ASN A 31 0.67 0.60 9.19
CA ASN A 31 -0.01 1.87 9.15
C ASN A 31 -1.51 1.69 9.37
N LEU A 32 -2.20 2.77 9.75
CA LEU A 32 -3.65 2.84 9.80
C LEU A 32 -4.08 4.13 9.12
N LEU A 33 -4.97 4.03 8.13
CA LEU A 33 -5.40 5.16 7.34
C LEU A 33 -6.48 5.94 8.11
N LEU A 34 -6.07 7.04 8.77
CA LEU A 34 -7.00 7.96 9.41
C LEU A 34 -7.82 8.74 8.38
N ASP A 35 -7.11 9.23 7.36
CA ASP A 35 -7.63 10.01 6.23
C ASP A 35 -6.71 9.78 5.02
N PHE A 36 -7.19 10.05 3.81
CA PHE A 36 -6.43 9.76 2.60
C PHE A 36 -6.85 10.63 1.41
N ASP A 37 -5.87 11.37 0.85
CA ASP A 37 -6.08 12.14 -0.38
C ASP A 37 -5.76 11.28 -1.62
N TYR A 38 -6.81 10.69 -2.16
CA TYR A 38 -6.78 9.86 -3.36
C TYR A 38 -6.30 10.61 -4.61
N GLU A 39 -6.58 11.92 -4.71
CA GLU A 39 -6.20 12.72 -5.89
C GLU A 39 -4.70 12.95 -5.90
N THR A 40 -4.16 13.44 -4.78
CA THR A 40 -2.74 13.70 -4.63
C THR A 40 -1.93 12.40 -4.81
N MET A 41 -2.37 11.29 -4.20
CA MET A 41 -1.68 10.01 -4.33
C MET A 41 -1.60 9.54 -5.80
N ALA A 42 -2.72 9.64 -6.54
CA ALA A 42 -2.75 9.22 -7.94
C ALA A 42 -1.79 10.03 -8.81
N GLN A 43 -1.45 11.27 -8.46
CA GLN A 43 -0.50 12.12 -9.20
C GLN A 43 0.97 11.74 -8.96
N VAL A 44 1.30 11.19 -7.79
CA VAL A 44 2.69 10.83 -7.43
C VAL A 44 3.19 9.60 -8.20
N TRP A 45 2.30 8.71 -8.65
CA TRP A 45 2.71 7.53 -9.40
C TRP A 45 3.24 7.87 -10.80
N ARG A 46 4.38 7.26 -11.13
CA ARG A 46 4.87 7.18 -12.51
C ARG A 46 4.03 6.14 -13.26
N VAL A 47 3.15 6.61 -14.13
CA VAL A 47 2.21 5.77 -14.91
C VAL A 47 2.41 6.01 -16.41
N PRO A 48 2.04 5.03 -17.25
CA PRO A 48 2.28 5.10 -18.70
C PRO A 48 1.36 6.08 -19.44
N SER A 49 0.19 6.45 -18.88
CA SER A 49 -0.76 7.37 -19.51
C SER A 49 -1.72 7.99 -18.48
N ASP A 50 -2.41 9.06 -18.86
CA ASP A 50 -3.45 9.68 -18.03
C ASP A 50 -4.67 8.76 -17.84
N ALA A 51 -5.03 7.97 -18.85
CA ALA A 51 -6.07 6.96 -18.73
C ALA A 51 -5.72 5.88 -17.70
N PHE A 52 -4.45 5.46 -17.64
CA PHE A 52 -3.96 4.55 -16.59
C PHE A 52 -4.06 5.21 -15.22
N ARG A 53 -3.67 6.50 -15.11
CA ARG A 53 -3.79 7.26 -13.86
C ARG A 53 -5.22 7.31 -13.37
N GLU A 54 -6.15 7.57 -14.28
CA GLU A 54 -7.58 7.61 -13.98
C GLU A 54 -8.08 6.28 -13.44
N LEU A 55 -7.71 5.16 -14.09
CA LEU A 55 -8.06 3.85 -13.57
C LEU A 55 -7.44 3.60 -12.19
N ALA A 56 -6.17 3.96 -12.00
CA ALA A 56 -5.47 3.80 -10.72
C ALA A 56 -6.16 4.57 -9.60
N ARG A 57 -6.58 5.80 -9.86
CA ARG A 57 -7.34 6.63 -8.94
C ARG A 57 -8.68 5.99 -8.57
N ASN A 58 -9.43 5.53 -9.56
CA ASN A 58 -10.73 4.90 -9.35
C ASN A 58 -10.62 3.58 -8.57
N ALA A 59 -9.62 2.76 -8.91
CA ALA A 59 -9.32 1.54 -8.19
C ALA A 59 -8.92 1.82 -6.74
N LEU A 60 -8.12 2.86 -6.49
CA LEU A 60 -7.73 3.28 -5.15
C LEU A 60 -8.94 3.69 -4.31
N ARG A 61 -9.83 4.53 -4.84
CA ARG A 61 -11.09 4.93 -4.18
C ARG A 61 -11.99 3.73 -3.87
N ALA A 62 -12.07 2.76 -4.78
CA ALA A 62 -12.91 1.57 -4.62
C ALA A 62 -12.33 0.55 -3.64
N SER A 63 -11.01 0.55 -3.42
CA SER A 63 -10.31 -0.54 -2.71
C SER A 63 -9.69 -0.14 -1.39
N VAL A 64 -9.64 1.16 -1.07
CA VAL A 64 -9.04 1.70 0.15
C VAL A 64 -10.06 2.56 0.88
N THR A 65 -10.12 2.41 2.20
CA THR A 65 -10.96 3.22 3.08
C THR A 65 -10.15 3.80 4.23
N THR A 66 -10.77 4.68 5.01
CA THR A 66 -10.13 5.37 6.13
C THR A 66 -11.02 5.31 7.36
N LEU A 67 -10.46 5.53 8.55
CA LEU A 67 -11.28 5.65 9.76
C LEU A 67 -12.30 6.80 9.61
N ARG A 68 -11.91 7.91 8.98
CA ARG A 68 -12.83 9.02 8.71
C ARG A 68 -14.07 8.58 7.94
N GLU A 69 -13.91 7.78 6.90
CA GLU A 69 -15.05 7.27 6.12
C GLU A 69 -15.93 6.30 6.90
N GLN A 70 -15.33 5.47 7.76
CA GLN A 70 -16.01 4.37 8.45
C GLN A 70 -16.73 4.80 9.73
N MET A 71 -16.17 5.77 10.46
CA MET A 71 -16.66 6.17 11.79
C MET A 71 -16.66 7.68 12.02
N GLY A 72 -16.32 8.48 11.00
CA GLY A 72 -16.20 9.93 11.14
C GLY A 72 -14.87 10.37 11.72
N GLN A 73 -14.76 11.65 12.06
CA GLN A 73 -13.50 12.20 12.57
C GLN A 73 -13.13 11.62 13.93
N ILE A 74 -11.90 11.13 14.02
CA ILE A 74 -11.29 10.65 15.25
C ILE A 74 -9.94 11.34 15.47
N GLU A 75 -9.67 11.70 16.71
CA GLU A 75 -8.40 12.31 17.10
C GLU A 75 -7.31 11.23 17.18
N ILE A 76 -6.12 11.52 16.64
CA ILE A 76 -5.00 10.55 16.60
C ILE A 76 -4.65 10.02 18.00
N ALA A 77 -4.68 10.89 19.01
CA ALA A 77 -4.40 10.52 20.40
C ALA A 77 -5.40 9.48 20.95
N THR A 78 -6.65 9.46 20.45
CA THR A 78 -7.63 8.44 20.83
C THR A 78 -7.24 7.09 20.24
N VAL A 79 -6.84 7.08 18.96
CA VAL A 79 -6.37 5.87 18.28
C VAL A 79 -5.10 5.32 18.94
N GLU A 80 -4.13 6.18 19.23
CA GLU A 80 -2.89 5.80 19.93
C GLU A 80 -3.18 5.17 21.28
N LYS A 81 -4.05 5.78 22.08
CA LYS A 81 -4.45 5.24 23.38
C LYS A 81 -5.04 3.84 23.25
N MET A 82 -5.99 3.65 22.32
CA MET A 82 -6.60 2.34 22.08
C MET A 82 -5.58 1.29 21.64
N LEU A 83 -4.65 1.66 20.76
CA LEU A 83 -3.58 0.74 20.32
C LEU A 83 -2.66 0.35 21.48
N ILE A 84 -2.24 1.30 22.32
CA ILE A 84 -1.38 1.01 23.48
C ILE A 84 -2.08 0.05 24.44
N GLU A 85 -3.35 0.30 24.75
CA GLU A 85 -4.15 -0.55 25.63
C GLU A 85 -4.28 -1.98 25.08
N GLU A 86 -4.66 -2.12 23.80
CA GLU A 86 -4.82 -3.43 23.17
C GLU A 86 -3.49 -4.18 22.98
N PHE A 87 -2.38 -3.48 22.72
CA PHE A 87 -1.07 -4.12 22.68
C PHE A 87 -0.63 -4.60 24.05
N ALA A 88 -0.88 -3.84 25.12
CA ALA A 88 -0.55 -4.26 26.48
C ALA A 88 -1.32 -5.53 26.88
N VAL A 89 -2.61 -5.59 26.54
CA VAL A 89 -3.45 -6.78 26.73
C VAL A 89 -2.92 -7.96 25.91
N THR A 90 -2.65 -7.75 24.61
CA THR A 90 -2.20 -8.80 23.69
C THR A 90 -0.84 -9.37 24.07
N LEU A 91 0.09 -8.53 24.53
CA LEU A 91 1.42 -8.93 24.97
C LEU A 91 1.44 -9.46 26.41
N GLY A 92 0.35 -9.33 27.16
CA GLY A 92 0.25 -9.75 28.56
C GLY A 92 1.15 -8.96 29.51
N ARG A 93 1.52 -7.72 29.16
CA ARG A 93 2.40 -6.86 29.97
C ARG A 93 2.11 -5.37 29.72
N PRO A 94 2.31 -4.49 30.71
CA PRO A 94 2.18 -3.06 30.50
C PRO A 94 3.20 -2.55 29.48
N LEU A 95 2.81 -1.53 28.71
CA LEU A 95 3.72 -0.78 27.85
C LEU A 95 4.12 0.50 28.57
N GLU A 96 5.42 0.75 28.66
CA GLU A 96 5.98 1.97 29.23
C GLU A 96 6.49 2.86 28.10
N LEU A 97 6.10 4.13 28.14
CA LEU A 97 6.64 5.13 27.23
C LEU A 97 8.09 5.40 27.60
N ASP A 98 8.97 5.32 26.62
CA ASP A 98 10.39 5.59 26.78
C ASP A 98 10.88 6.56 25.70
N GLN A 99 12.05 7.13 25.93
CA GLN A 99 12.74 8.01 24.99
C GLN A 99 14.00 7.34 24.48
N LEU A 100 14.34 7.62 23.22
CA LEU A 100 15.60 7.17 22.65
C LEU A 100 16.78 7.71 23.47
N THR A 101 17.72 6.84 23.79
CA THR A 101 18.99 7.18 24.41
C THR A 101 19.83 8.07 23.47
N PRO A 102 20.81 8.83 23.99
CA PRO A 102 21.69 9.64 23.14
C PRO A 102 22.42 8.83 22.06
N SER A 103 22.80 7.58 22.34
CA SER A 103 23.39 6.67 21.37
C SER A 103 22.41 6.23 20.28
N GLU A 104 21.15 5.98 20.63
CA GLU A 104 20.10 5.62 19.66
C GLU A 104 19.76 6.81 18.77
N ILE A 105 19.68 8.03 19.30
CA ILE A 105 19.48 9.25 18.52
C ILE A 105 20.63 9.46 17.52
N ALA A 106 21.88 9.23 17.95
CA ALA A 106 23.03 9.32 17.05
C ALA A 106 22.97 8.28 15.92
N ASN A 107 22.56 7.05 16.24
CA ASN A 107 22.39 5.98 15.24
C ASN A 107 21.22 6.25 14.29
N ASP A 108 20.08 6.74 14.80
CA ASP A 108 18.92 7.14 14.00
C ASP A 108 19.31 8.15 12.95
N ARG A 109 20.10 9.16 13.31
CA ARG A 109 20.61 10.16 12.37
C ARG A 109 21.45 9.53 11.25
N ILE A 110 22.38 8.65 11.58
CA ILE A 110 23.24 7.98 10.60
C ILE A 110 22.40 7.12 9.64
N ILE A 111 21.42 6.38 10.18
CA ILE A 111 20.53 5.55 9.38
C ILE A 111 19.63 6.44 8.51
N GLY A 112 19.06 7.50 9.05
CA GLY A 112 18.23 8.47 8.34
C GLY A 112 18.97 9.11 7.17
N GLU A 113 20.20 9.58 7.39
CA GLU A 113 21.06 10.13 6.33
C GLU A 113 21.30 9.12 5.20
N ARG A 114 21.52 7.84 5.53
CA ARG A 114 21.65 6.76 4.54
C ARG A 114 20.34 6.49 3.80
N LEU A 115 19.20 6.37 4.49
CA LEU A 115 17.90 6.04 3.89
C LEU A 115 17.39 7.15 2.94
N GLN A 116 17.84 8.39 3.14
CA GLN A 116 17.54 9.53 2.29
C GLN A 116 18.57 9.75 1.16
N SER A 117 19.65 8.98 1.13
CA SER A 117 20.69 9.12 0.11
C SER A 117 20.19 8.74 -1.29
N VAL A 118 20.73 9.41 -2.31
CA VAL A 118 20.44 9.11 -3.73
C VAL A 118 20.79 7.66 -4.07
N GLU A 119 21.86 7.12 -3.47
CA GLU A 119 22.25 5.72 -3.63
C GLU A 119 21.13 4.80 -3.13
N PHE A 120 20.64 5.01 -1.91
CA PHE A 120 19.59 4.17 -1.32
C PHE A 120 18.27 4.28 -2.10
N LEU A 121 17.83 5.50 -2.42
CA LEU A 121 16.57 5.74 -3.13
C LEU A 121 16.58 5.14 -4.56
N ASN A 122 17.75 4.98 -5.18
CA ASN A 122 17.89 4.42 -6.52
C ASN A 122 18.26 2.93 -6.57
N LEU A 123 18.36 2.23 -5.41
CA LEU A 123 18.70 0.80 -5.34
C LEU A 123 17.84 -0.10 -6.25
N GLN A 124 16.61 0.31 -6.58
CA GLN A 124 15.70 -0.46 -7.46
C GLN A 124 15.29 0.27 -8.75
N SER A 125 15.98 1.35 -9.13
CA SER A 125 15.53 2.27 -10.19
C SER A 125 15.54 1.69 -11.62
N THR A 126 16.24 0.59 -11.88
CA THR A 126 16.48 0.08 -13.25
C THR A 126 15.52 -1.03 -13.70
N ALA A 127 14.58 -1.45 -12.85
CA ALA A 127 13.62 -2.50 -13.19
C ALA A 127 12.50 -1.98 -14.11
N PRO A 128 11.92 -2.83 -14.99
CA PRO A 128 10.75 -2.47 -15.80
C PRO A 128 9.57 -2.04 -14.91
N LEU A 129 8.63 -1.27 -15.49
CA LEU A 129 7.43 -0.83 -14.79
C LEU A 129 6.68 -2.05 -14.22
N LYS A 130 6.69 -2.17 -12.88
CA LYS A 130 5.98 -3.23 -12.17
C LYS A 130 4.47 -2.94 -12.16
N PRO A 131 3.62 -3.97 -12.05
CA PRO A 131 2.19 -3.76 -11.82
C PRO A 131 1.95 -2.84 -10.63
N LEU A 132 1.00 -1.92 -10.76
CA LEU A 132 0.63 -1.03 -9.68
C LEU A 132 -0.32 -1.76 -8.72
N LYS A 133 0.19 -2.17 -7.56
CA LYS A 133 -0.62 -2.78 -6.50
C LYS A 133 -1.36 -1.68 -5.73
N ILE A 134 -2.69 -1.80 -5.65
CA ILE A 134 -3.56 -0.91 -4.88
C ILE A 134 -3.90 -1.55 -3.52
N SER A 135 -4.31 -2.81 -3.55
CA SER A 135 -4.58 -3.64 -2.37
C SER A 135 -4.21 -5.10 -2.69
N ALA A 136 -4.29 -5.98 -1.69
CA ALA A 136 -4.16 -7.42 -1.82
C ALA A 136 -4.99 -8.00 -2.97
N ARG A 137 -6.17 -7.42 -3.17
CA ARG A 137 -7.18 -7.89 -4.12
C ARG A 137 -7.06 -7.20 -5.47
N VAL A 138 -6.40 -6.05 -5.56
CA VAL A 138 -6.44 -5.18 -6.74
C VAL A 138 -5.04 -4.78 -7.16
N SER A 139 -4.63 -5.29 -8.32
CA SER A 139 -3.42 -4.85 -9.04
C SER A 139 -3.78 -4.41 -10.44
N ILE A 140 -3.09 -3.37 -10.91
CA ILE A 140 -3.28 -2.81 -12.24
C ILE A 140 -2.03 -3.11 -13.07
N HIS A 141 -2.24 -3.84 -14.17
CA HIS A 141 -1.16 -4.26 -15.05
C HIS A 141 -1.04 -3.33 -16.25
N PHE A 142 0.19 -3.18 -16.73
CA PHE A 142 0.50 -2.52 -17.99
C PHE A 142 1.03 -3.57 -18.96
N GLU A 143 0.43 -3.66 -20.13
CA GLU A 143 0.90 -4.50 -21.23
C GLU A 143 1.28 -3.60 -22.40
N GLU A 144 2.54 -3.68 -22.84
CA GLU A 144 2.97 -3.05 -24.08
C GLU A 144 2.46 -3.87 -25.25
N PHE A 145 1.62 -3.27 -26.08
CA PHE A 145 1.12 -3.91 -27.27
C PHE A 145 1.95 -3.53 -28.50
N ASP A 146 2.38 -4.52 -29.26
CA ASP A 146 3.07 -4.31 -30.53
C ASP A 146 2.06 -4.03 -31.64
N SER A 147 1.86 -2.75 -31.95
CA SER A 147 0.91 -2.28 -32.96
C SER A 147 1.21 -2.77 -34.38
N ARG A 148 2.37 -3.40 -34.62
CA ARG A 148 2.71 -3.98 -35.93
C ARG A 148 1.85 -5.20 -36.30
N PHE A 149 1.14 -5.78 -35.33
CA PHE A 149 0.30 -6.97 -35.53
C PHE A 149 -1.21 -6.71 -35.37
N ALA A 150 -1.64 -5.47 -35.13
CA ALA A 150 -3.06 -5.11 -35.02
C ALA A 150 -3.59 -4.47 -36.31
N THR A 151 -4.82 -4.83 -36.67
CA THR A 151 -5.57 -4.10 -37.70
C THR A 151 -5.82 -2.63 -37.27
N PRO A 152 -6.16 -1.72 -38.20
CA PRO A 152 -6.47 -0.33 -37.86
C PRO A 152 -7.62 -0.18 -36.85
N GLU A 153 -8.68 -1.00 -36.96
CA GLU A 153 -9.80 -1.00 -36.00
C GLU A 153 -9.40 -1.57 -34.64
N GLU A 154 -8.58 -2.63 -34.60
CA GLU A 154 -8.02 -3.16 -33.36
C GLU A 154 -7.08 -2.14 -32.71
N SER A 155 -6.25 -1.44 -33.49
CA SER A 155 -5.39 -0.37 -33.00
C SER A 155 -6.19 0.81 -32.45
N GLU A 156 -7.33 1.15 -33.03
CA GLU A 156 -8.21 2.23 -32.55
C GLU A 156 -8.98 1.83 -31.29
N ARG A 157 -9.53 0.61 -31.25
CA ARG A 157 -10.12 0.02 -30.03
C ARG A 157 -9.10 -0.12 -28.91
N LEU A 158 -7.87 -0.53 -29.22
CA LEU A 158 -6.80 -0.70 -28.25
C LEU A 158 -6.14 0.62 -27.82
N ARG A 159 -6.19 1.67 -28.65
CA ARG A 159 -5.86 3.03 -28.21
C ARG A 159 -6.93 3.59 -27.27
N ALA A 160 -8.20 3.28 -27.50
CA ALA A 160 -9.29 3.56 -26.56
C ALA A 160 -9.22 2.67 -25.31
N GLN A 161 -8.56 1.52 -25.43
CA GLN A 161 -8.34 0.49 -24.42
C GLN A 161 -6.83 0.33 -24.19
N ILE A 162 -6.10 1.42 -23.88
CA ILE A 162 -4.85 1.34 -23.10
C ILE A 162 -5.31 0.89 -21.71
N GLY A 163 -5.67 -0.39 -21.70
CA GLY A 163 -6.69 -1.00 -20.89
C GLY A 163 -5.94 -1.66 -19.78
N ALA A 164 -5.64 -0.83 -18.80
CA ALA A 164 -5.04 -1.27 -17.58
C ALA A 164 -5.93 -2.41 -17.00
N VAL A 165 -5.43 -3.64 -17.07
CA VAL A 165 -6.18 -4.82 -16.65
C VAL A 165 -6.17 -4.82 -15.14
N THR A 166 -7.34 -4.61 -14.55
CA THR A 166 -7.52 -4.75 -13.11
C THR A 166 -7.79 -6.20 -12.81
N THR A 167 -6.85 -6.86 -12.13
CA THR A 167 -7.12 -8.18 -11.57
C THR A 167 -7.78 -7.99 -10.21
N ARG A 168 -9.01 -8.48 -10.05
CA ARG A 168 -9.69 -8.61 -8.75
C ARG A 168 -9.69 -10.09 -8.36
N LYS A 169 -8.97 -10.48 -7.31
CA LYS A 169 -9.06 -11.86 -6.80
C LYS A 169 -10.48 -12.10 -6.26
N SER A 170 -11.26 -12.98 -6.90
CA SER A 170 -12.57 -13.39 -6.41
C SER A 170 -12.44 -14.29 -5.18
N ASN A 171 -13.33 -14.12 -4.19
CA ASN A 171 -13.54 -15.15 -3.17
C ASN A 171 -14.48 -16.20 -3.77
N THR A 172 -13.95 -17.05 -4.64
CA THR A 172 -14.61 -18.32 -4.92
C THR A 172 -14.05 -19.29 -3.89
N THR A 173 -14.81 -19.54 -2.82
CA THR A 173 -14.73 -20.84 -2.14
C THR A 173 -15.12 -21.85 -3.19
N ASP A 174 -14.17 -22.66 -3.64
CA ASP A 174 -14.48 -23.89 -4.34
C ASP A 174 -15.08 -24.84 -3.31
N PRO A 175 -16.38 -25.20 -3.38
CA PRO A 175 -16.87 -26.32 -2.63
C PRO A 175 -16.52 -27.55 -3.48
N LEU A 176 -15.44 -28.25 -3.09
CA LEU A 176 -14.93 -29.53 -3.59
C LEU A 176 -13.60 -29.43 -4.36
N GLY A 177 -12.52 -29.70 -3.63
CA GLY A 177 -11.17 -29.97 -4.14
C GLY A 177 -10.22 -30.30 -3.01
#